data_AF-A0A5D2Y8D1-F1
#
_entry.id   AF-A0A5D2Y8D1-F1
#
_cell.length_a   1.000
_cell.length_b   1.000
_cell.length_c   1.000
_cell.angle_alpha   90.00
_cell.angle_beta   90.00
_cell.angle_gamma   90.00
#
_symmetry.space_group_name_H-M   'P 1'
#
loop_
_entity.id
_entity.type
_entity.pdbx_description
1 polymer ?
#
loop_
_entity_poly.entity_id
_entity_poly.type
_entity_poly.pdbx_seq_one_letter_code
_entity_poly.pdbx_strand_id
1 'polypeptide(L)'
;MELGNQIQIASSSGSTDVVSISSLIGLQTRSNFYHVKDGLISLLRNCLELEARHNSSVTILSGHVDHFQSLPSVDVGWGCGWRNIQMLSSHLLAHRKEARKVLFGESGFVPDIAFLQRWLEIAWESGFDPPGAQHFNCKIYGTNHRIGTTECASLFRSFGLRARVVDFGPKESELLYLSVPGSTLGQPVKQRNAVRVSGPMDKYVHRQQGLNKGRHFCHSLHNGKSDNSKGKSEGPQVLIDWVWNYFSDKGLTISGSSQVVVSDRAEQLLWKGPLKQLWDGRSL
;
A
#
# COMPACT_ATOMS: atom_id res chain seq x y z
N MET A 1 25.37 48.96 -32.96
CA MET A 1 24.41 47.93 -33.43
C MET A 1 25.25 46.82 -34.04
N GLU A 2 25.33 45.60 -33.56
CA GLU A 2 24.75 44.88 -32.43
C GLU A 2 25.60 43.59 -32.29
N LEU A 3 25.93 43.20 -31.05
CA LEU A 3 26.58 41.93 -30.75
C LEU A 3 25.58 40.78 -30.99
N GLY A 4 25.91 39.84 -31.88
CA GLY A 4 25.17 38.59 -32.03
C GLY A 4 25.76 37.47 -31.16
N ASN A 5 25.26 37.33 -29.93
CA ASN A 5 25.52 36.18 -29.06
C ASN A 5 24.88 34.91 -29.63
N GLN A 6 25.68 33.90 -29.99
CA GLN A 6 25.22 32.53 -30.14
C GLN A 6 25.34 31.81 -28.80
N ILE A 7 24.20 31.61 -28.13
CA ILE A 7 24.08 30.69 -27.00
C ILE A 7 23.82 29.30 -27.57
N GLN A 8 24.84 28.44 -27.55
CA GLN A 8 24.64 27.00 -27.68
C GLN A 8 23.91 26.50 -26.43
N ILE A 9 22.66 26.09 -26.62
CA ILE A 9 21.89 25.37 -25.61
C ILE A 9 22.46 23.94 -25.56
N ALA A 10 23.33 23.68 -24.59
CA ALA A 10 23.75 22.33 -24.25
C ALA A 10 22.55 21.60 -23.64
N SER A 11 22.15 20.49 -24.29
CA SER A 11 21.20 19.53 -23.75
C SER A 11 21.82 18.82 -22.54
N SER A 12 21.36 19.11 -21.32
CA SER A 12 21.76 18.37 -20.13
C SER A 12 20.97 17.07 -20.01
N SER A 13 21.51 16.02 -20.62
CA SER A 13 21.09 14.64 -20.40
C SER A 13 21.66 14.12 -19.08
N GLY A 14 20.77 13.79 -18.13
CA GLY A 14 20.90 12.62 -17.26
C GLY A 14 22.06 12.57 -16.27
N SER A 15 21.95 13.34 -15.18
CA SER A 15 22.52 12.94 -13.89
C SER A 15 21.59 13.44 -12.79
N THR A 16 20.67 12.61 -12.34
CA THR A 16 20.03 12.83 -11.04
C THR A 16 21.15 12.76 -10.01
N ASP A 17 21.63 13.93 -9.60
CA ASP A 17 22.95 14.10 -9.03
C ASP A 17 23.03 13.31 -7.71
N VAL A 18 24.00 12.41 -7.56
CA VAL A 18 24.22 11.68 -6.29
C VAL A 18 24.41 12.66 -5.12
N VAL A 19 24.94 13.85 -5.44
CA VAL A 19 25.06 15.01 -4.56
C VAL A 19 23.69 15.51 -4.07
N SER A 20 22.67 15.49 -4.93
CA SER A 20 21.29 15.88 -4.60
C SER A 20 20.62 14.89 -3.64
N ILE A 21 20.78 13.59 -3.87
CA ILE A 21 20.21 12.55 -2.99
C ILE A 21 20.89 12.54 -1.62
N SER A 22 22.23 12.64 -1.57
CA SER A 22 22.95 12.73 -0.30
C SER A 22 22.53 13.95 0.51
N SER A 23 22.32 15.09 -0.16
CA SER A 23 21.84 16.32 0.48
C SER A 23 20.40 16.16 0.99
N LEU A 24 19.52 15.51 0.22
CA LEU A 24 18.16 15.20 0.64
C LEU A 24 18.15 14.36 1.92
N ILE A 25 18.97 13.31 1.98
CA ILE A 25 19.08 12.43 3.16
C ILE A 25 19.57 13.22 4.38
N GLY A 26 20.58 14.07 4.21
CA GLY A 26 21.14 14.89 5.29
C GLY A 26 20.19 15.97 5.83
N LEU A 27 19.29 16.48 4.99
CA LEU A 27 18.31 17.51 5.38
C LEU A 27 16.95 16.94 5.80
N GLN A 28 16.73 15.64 5.57
CA GLN A 28 15.44 15.00 5.82
C GLN A 28 15.01 15.09 7.28
N THR A 29 13.78 15.54 7.48
CA THR A 29 13.15 15.70 8.79
C THR A 29 12.25 14.52 9.11
N ARG A 30 12.27 14.08 10.37
CA ARG A 30 11.36 13.06 10.89
C ARG A 30 9.95 13.64 10.99
N SER A 31 8.96 12.89 10.52
CA SER A 31 7.56 13.24 10.77
C SER A 31 7.19 13.00 12.22
N ASN A 32 6.46 13.96 12.80
CA ASN A 32 5.87 13.81 14.11
C ASN A 32 4.58 12.96 14.01
N PHE A 33 4.32 12.20 15.07
CA PHE A 33 3.08 11.45 15.29
C PHE A 33 2.75 11.45 16.78
N TYR A 34 1.51 11.12 17.11
CA TYR A 34 1.11 11.00 18.50
C TYR A 34 1.58 9.67 19.07
N HIS A 35 2.54 9.71 20.00
CA HIS A 35 3.05 8.51 20.64
C HIS A 35 2.04 7.98 21.66
N VAL A 36 1.43 6.85 21.33
CA VAL A 36 0.53 6.13 22.24
C VAL A 36 1.36 5.32 23.22
N LYS A 37 1.21 5.59 24.53
CA LYS A 37 1.87 4.82 25.59
C LYS A 37 1.50 3.33 25.44
N ASP A 38 2.51 2.46 25.54
CA ASP A 38 2.43 1.00 25.34
C ASP A 38 2.12 0.53 23.89
N GLY A 39 1.94 1.47 22.95
CA GLY A 39 1.75 1.22 21.52
C GLY A 39 0.29 1.02 21.12
N LEU A 40 -0.11 1.64 20.00
CA LEU A 40 -1.50 1.63 19.50
C LEU A 40 -2.05 0.21 19.29
N ILE A 41 -1.29 -0.65 18.60
CA ILE A 41 -1.68 -2.03 18.31
C ILE A 41 -1.80 -2.86 19.60
N SER A 42 -0.93 -2.61 20.59
CA SER A 42 -1.01 -3.29 21.90
C SER A 42 -2.28 -2.90 22.65
N LEU A 43 -2.64 -1.61 22.67
CA LEU A 43 -3.88 -1.15 23.28
C LEU A 43 -5.10 -1.76 22.58
N LEU A 44 -5.12 -1.76 21.25
CA LEU A 44 -6.20 -2.35 20.46
C LEU A 44 -6.33 -3.85 20.74
N ARG A 45 -5.22 -4.57 20.80
CA ARG A 45 -5.18 -5.99 21.17
C ARG A 45 -5.81 -6.22 22.54
N ASN A 46 -5.41 -5.45 23.56
CA ASN A 46 -5.94 -5.61 24.91
C ASN A 46 -7.45 -5.36 24.97
N CYS A 47 -7.97 -4.35 24.27
CA CYS A 47 -9.41 -4.10 24.18
C CYS A 47 -10.15 -5.27 23.53
N LEU A 48 -9.65 -5.76 22.40
CA LEU A 48 -10.28 -6.87 21.66
C LEU A 48 -10.21 -8.19 22.43
N GLU A 49 -9.15 -8.44 23.20
CA GLU A 49 -9.04 -9.62 24.06
C GLU A 49 -10.04 -9.58 25.24
N LEU A 50 -10.41 -8.39 25.71
CA LEU A 50 -11.47 -8.24 26.72
C LEU A 50 -12.86 -8.55 26.13
N GLU A 51 -13.13 -8.08 24.91
CA GLU A 51 -14.40 -8.33 24.21
C GLU A 51 -14.56 -9.79 23.74
N ALA A 52 -13.46 -10.41 23.30
CA ALA A 52 -13.43 -11.79 22.83
C ALA A 52 -13.86 -12.82 23.87
N ARG A 53 -13.89 -12.47 25.17
CA ARG A 53 -14.40 -13.35 26.24
C ARG A 53 -15.88 -13.72 26.06
N HIS A 54 -16.61 -12.97 25.23
CA HIS A 54 -18.05 -13.16 24.99
C HIS A 54 -18.40 -13.56 23.56
N ASN A 55 -17.41 -13.64 22.66
CA ASN A 55 -17.60 -13.92 21.24
C ASN A 55 -16.74 -15.11 20.79
N SER A 56 -17.00 -15.67 19.61
CA SER A 56 -16.22 -16.76 18.99
C SER A 56 -15.46 -16.33 17.74
N SER A 57 -15.45 -15.03 17.45
CA SER A 57 -14.84 -14.45 16.25
C SER A 57 -13.33 -14.33 16.41
N VAL A 58 -12.59 -14.72 15.36
CA VAL A 58 -11.13 -14.50 15.30
C VAL A 58 -10.86 -13.11 14.75
N THR A 59 -10.04 -12.34 15.47
CA THR A 59 -9.55 -11.03 15.03
C THR A 59 -8.06 -11.11 14.72
N ILE A 60 -7.67 -10.60 13.55
CA ILE A 60 -6.26 -10.50 13.17
C ILE A 60 -5.88 -9.02 13.06
N LEU A 61 -4.88 -8.60 13.83
CA LEU A 61 -4.31 -7.26 13.80
C LEU A 61 -3.02 -7.23 12.96
N SER A 62 -2.74 -6.09 12.36
CA SER A 62 -1.41 -5.78 11.85
C SER A 62 -0.39 -5.73 12.99
N GLY A 63 0.89 -5.90 12.66
CA GLY A 63 1.99 -5.66 13.59
C GLY A 63 2.09 -4.17 13.93
N HIS A 64 3.06 -3.76 14.75
CA HIS A 64 3.26 -2.36 15.13
C HIS A 64 3.11 -1.37 13.96
N VAL A 65 2.31 -0.31 14.20
CA VAL A 65 2.05 0.82 13.31
C VAL A 65 1.98 2.08 14.16
N ASP A 66 2.71 3.12 13.76
CA ASP A 66 2.54 4.48 14.29
C ASP A 66 1.43 5.22 13.52
N HIS A 67 0.49 5.86 14.23
CA HIS A 67 -0.60 6.60 13.60
C HIS A 67 -0.20 8.04 13.29
N PHE A 68 -0.18 8.37 11.99
CA PHE A 68 0.07 9.72 11.48
C PHE A 68 -1.25 10.37 11.10
N GLN A 69 -1.70 11.35 11.88
CA GLN A 69 -2.90 12.13 11.56
C GLN A 69 -2.57 13.34 10.70
N SER A 70 -3.53 13.81 9.90
CA SER A 70 -3.43 15.10 9.22
C SER A 70 -3.47 16.26 10.20
N LEU A 71 -2.69 17.30 9.90
CA LEU A 71 -2.63 18.54 10.67
C LEU A 71 -3.61 19.55 10.07
N PRO A 72 -4.51 20.15 10.88
CA PRO A 72 -5.56 21.05 10.40
C PRO A 72 -5.11 22.18 9.48
N SER A 73 -3.95 22.77 9.74
CA SER A 73 -3.41 23.90 8.99
C SER A 73 -2.41 23.52 7.89
N VAL A 74 -2.12 22.23 7.70
CA VAL A 74 -1.07 21.78 6.77
C VAL A 74 -1.67 20.89 5.68
N ASP A 75 -2.29 19.78 6.07
CA ASP A 75 -2.59 18.69 5.14
C ASP A 75 -4.01 18.14 5.22
N VAL A 76 -4.89 18.74 6.03
CA VAL A 76 -6.33 18.41 5.97
C VAL A 76 -6.88 18.71 4.59
N GLY A 77 -7.63 17.74 4.04
CA GLY A 77 -8.24 17.82 2.72
C GLY A 77 -7.40 17.25 1.58
N TRP A 78 -6.09 17.01 1.77
CA TRP A 78 -5.24 16.45 0.70
C TRP A 78 -4.15 15.46 1.15
N GLY A 79 -3.83 15.45 2.45
CA GLY A 79 -2.70 14.74 3.04
C GLY A 79 -2.88 13.24 3.25
N CYS A 80 -4.10 12.70 3.15
CA CYS A 80 -4.38 11.33 3.57
C CYS A 80 -3.52 10.27 2.85
N GLY A 81 -3.23 10.47 1.56
CA GLY A 81 -2.31 9.63 0.78
C GLY A 81 -0.92 9.55 1.40
N TRP A 82 -0.40 10.71 1.79
CA TRP A 82 0.90 10.85 2.41
C TRP A 82 0.93 10.27 3.83
N ARG A 83 -0.10 10.52 4.64
CA ARG A 83 -0.24 9.94 5.99
C ARG A 83 -0.31 8.42 5.96
N ASN A 84 -1.00 7.85 4.98
CA ASN A 84 -1.04 6.42 4.74
C ASN A 84 0.33 5.83 4.37
N ILE A 85 1.13 6.53 3.56
CA ILE A 85 2.53 6.15 3.31
C ILE A 85 3.35 6.17 4.60
N GLN A 86 3.14 7.16 5.47
CA GLN A 86 3.84 7.26 6.75
C GLN A 86 3.50 6.10 7.68
N MET A 87 2.22 5.73 7.81
CA MET A 87 1.76 4.58 8.61
C MET A 87 2.31 3.26 8.06
N LEU A 88 2.28 3.06 6.74
CA LEU A 88 2.87 1.86 6.14
C LEU A 88 4.40 1.82 6.34
N SER A 89 5.06 2.97 6.23
CA SER A 89 6.51 3.07 6.43
C SER A 89 6.93 2.77 7.86
N SER A 90 6.17 3.21 8.88
CA SER A 90 6.49 2.90 10.29
C SER A 90 6.45 1.39 10.54
N HIS A 91 5.42 0.71 10.01
CA HIS A 91 5.34 -0.74 10.08
C HIS A 91 6.54 -1.43 9.42
N LEU A 92 6.89 -1.02 8.19
CA LEU A 92 7.99 -1.61 7.44
C LEU A 92 9.33 -1.41 8.14
N LEU A 93 9.58 -0.21 8.69
CA LEU A 93 10.79 0.08 9.45
C LEU A 93 10.86 -0.75 10.73
N ALA A 94 9.73 -0.99 11.41
CA ALA A 94 9.72 -1.78 12.64
C ALA A 94 9.97 -3.29 12.39
N HIS A 95 9.39 -3.89 11.34
CA HIS A 95 9.39 -5.36 11.19
C HIS A 95 10.30 -5.90 10.09
N ARG A 96 10.71 -5.07 9.11
CA ARG A 96 11.47 -5.55 7.95
C ARG A 96 12.89 -4.99 7.94
N LYS A 97 13.85 -5.85 8.24
CA LYS A 97 15.29 -5.51 8.22
C LYS A 97 15.73 -5.01 6.84
N GLU A 98 15.21 -5.62 5.79
CA GLU A 98 15.50 -5.26 4.40
C GLU A 98 14.96 -3.88 4.07
N ALA A 99 13.75 -3.54 4.55
CA ALA A 99 13.14 -2.23 4.33
C ALA A 99 13.92 -1.11 5.05
N ARG A 100 14.42 -1.36 6.27
CA ARG A 100 15.28 -0.40 7.00
C ARG A 100 16.56 -0.04 6.27
N LYS A 101 17.10 -0.96 5.47
CA LYS A 101 18.33 -0.76 4.69
C LYS A 101 18.12 -0.03 3.36
N VAL A 102 16.87 0.27 2.97
CA VAL A 102 16.61 0.88 1.66
C VAL A 102 15.72 2.11 1.75
N LEU A 103 14.80 2.16 2.70
CA LEU A 103 13.84 3.26 2.82
C LEU A 103 14.53 4.55 3.21
N PHE A 104 14.23 5.60 2.45
CA PHE A 104 14.56 7.00 2.75
C PHE A 104 16.04 7.25 3.05
N GLY A 105 16.93 6.52 2.36
CA GLY A 105 18.37 6.63 2.54
C GLY A 105 18.87 6.06 3.87
N GLU A 106 18.27 4.96 4.34
CA GLU A 106 18.63 4.30 5.60
C GLU A 106 18.49 5.20 6.84
N SER A 107 17.63 6.22 6.76
CA SER A 107 17.45 7.21 7.84
C SER A 107 16.95 6.59 9.15
N GLY A 108 16.34 5.41 9.09
CA GLY A 108 15.78 4.71 10.24
C GLY A 108 14.51 5.37 10.81
N PHE A 109 13.91 6.34 10.09
CA PHE A 109 12.68 7.00 10.49
C PHE A 109 11.78 7.35 9.31
N VAL A 110 10.51 7.63 9.61
CA VAL A 110 9.52 8.06 8.62
C VAL A 110 9.64 9.57 8.37
N PRO A 111 9.88 10.02 7.12
CA PRO A 111 10.01 11.43 6.81
C PRO A 111 8.67 12.18 6.77
N ASP A 112 8.72 13.51 6.84
CA ASP A 112 7.54 14.36 6.63
C ASP A 112 7.04 14.35 5.18
N ILE A 113 5.86 14.97 4.95
CA ILE A 113 5.20 14.97 3.64
C ILE A 113 6.06 15.65 2.57
N ALA A 114 6.78 16.71 2.91
CA ALA A 114 7.60 17.45 1.93
C ALA A 114 8.74 16.57 1.42
N PHE A 115 9.38 15.80 2.30
CA PHE A 115 10.41 14.84 1.89
C PHE A 115 9.82 13.63 1.15
N LEU A 116 8.63 13.15 1.53
CA LEU A 116 7.94 12.11 0.75
C LEU A 116 7.64 12.55 -0.68
N GLN A 117 7.24 13.81 -0.88
CA GLN A 117 7.06 14.39 -2.22
C GLN A 117 8.36 14.38 -3.01
N ARG A 118 9.49 14.76 -2.40
CA ARG A 118 10.81 14.69 -3.06
C ARG A 118 11.21 13.28 -3.44
N TRP A 119 11.00 12.30 -2.56
CA TRP A 119 11.27 10.91 -2.89
C TRP A 119 10.40 10.38 -4.02
N LEU A 120 9.16 10.86 -4.14
CA LEU A 120 8.30 10.50 -5.26
C LEU A 120 8.78 11.14 -6.57
N GLU A 121 9.20 12.40 -6.56
CA GLU A 121 9.82 13.04 -7.74
C GLU A 121 11.08 12.26 -8.20
N ILE A 122 11.94 11.86 -7.26
CA ILE A 122 13.12 11.03 -7.56
C ILE A 122 12.71 9.66 -8.14
N ALA A 123 11.63 9.06 -7.64
CA ALA A 123 11.10 7.83 -8.20
C ALA A 123 10.68 8.02 -9.67
N TRP A 124 9.98 9.11 -9.98
CA TRP A 124 9.60 9.44 -11.36
C TRP A 124 10.80 9.71 -12.26
N GLU A 125 11.79 10.47 -11.79
CA GLU A 125 13.06 10.71 -12.50
C GLU A 125 13.82 9.41 -12.76
N SER A 126 13.69 8.43 -11.87
CA SER A 126 14.27 7.09 -12.02
C SER A 126 13.44 6.15 -12.92
N GLY A 127 12.38 6.65 -13.54
CA GLY A 127 11.55 5.91 -14.51
C GLY A 127 10.41 5.09 -13.90
N PHE A 128 10.10 5.25 -12.61
CA PHE A 128 8.94 4.62 -12.01
C PHE A 128 7.67 5.41 -12.36
N ASP A 129 6.61 4.71 -12.80
CA ASP A 129 5.30 5.30 -13.10
C ASP A 129 5.31 6.59 -13.94
N PRO A 130 5.82 6.53 -15.19
CA PRO A 130 5.78 7.67 -16.10
C PRO A 130 4.38 8.27 -16.34
N PRO A 131 3.29 7.47 -16.42
CA PRO A 131 1.93 8.02 -16.53
C PRO A 131 1.53 8.84 -15.30
N GLY A 132 1.81 8.35 -14.08
CA GLY A 132 1.59 9.11 -12.84
C GLY A 132 2.43 10.39 -12.80
N ALA A 133 3.70 10.33 -13.17
CA ALA A 133 4.56 11.51 -13.28
C ALA A 133 3.96 12.57 -14.22
N GLN A 134 3.52 12.16 -15.41
CA GLN A 134 2.90 13.05 -16.39
C GLN A 134 1.59 13.65 -15.86
N HIS A 135 0.79 12.89 -15.12
CA HIS A 135 -0.44 13.40 -14.50
C HIS A 135 -0.18 14.60 -13.58
N PHE A 136 0.97 14.61 -12.89
CA PHE A 136 1.39 15.70 -12.01
C PHE A 136 2.39 16.66 -12.66
N ASN A 137 2.50 16.69 -14.00
CA ASN A 137 3.48 17.52 -14.73
C ASN A 137 4.92 17.35 -14.22
N CYS A 138 5.27 16.12 -13.78
CA CYS A 138 6.55 15.73 -13.20
C CYS A 138 6.96 16.55 -11.96
N LYS A 139 6.01 17.22 -11.28
CA LYS A 139 6.30 18.06 -10.12
C LYS A 139 5.18 17.99 -9.09
N ILE A 140 5.51 17.52 -7.89
CA ILE A 140 4.57 17.40 -6.76
C ILE A 140 5.09 18.02 -5.47
N TYR A 141 6.39 18.25 -5.36
CA TYR A 141 6.97 18.91 -4.21
C TYR A 141 6.46 20.34 -4.04
N GLY A 142 6.10 20.67 -2.79
CA GLY A 142 5.58 21.98 -2.42
C GLY A 142 4.14 22.21 -2.87
N THR A 143 3.46 21.16 -3.34
CA THR A 143 2.05 21.22 -3.72
C THR A 143 1.16 20.51 -2.70
N ASN A 144 -0.14 20.75 -2.78
CA ASN A 144 -1.17 20.12 -1.97
C ASN A 144 -1.96 19.06 -2.76
N HIS A 145 -1.29 18.36 -3.68
CA HIS A 145 -1.92 17.30 -4.46
C HIS A 145 -2.20 16.06 -3.60
N ARG A 146 -3.39 15.50 -3.82
CA ARG A 146 -3.74 14.15 -3.37
C ARG A 146 -3.00 13.13 -4.22
N ILE A 147 -2.57 12.06 -3.57
CA ILE A 147 -2.00 10.88 -4.22
C ILE A 147 -2.83 9.64 -3.91
N GLY A 148 -2.69 8.62 -4.75
CA GLY A 148 -3.36 7.34 -4.60
C GLY A 148 -2.39 6.17 -4.43
N THR A 149 -2.91 4.97 -4.70
CA THR A 149 -2.16 3.71 -4.55
C THR A 149 -1.03 3.57 -5.56
N THR A 150 -1.16 4.19 -6.74
CA THR A 150 -0.16 4.18 -7.81
C THR A 150 1.11 4.89 -7.36
N GLU A 151 1.02 6.14 -6.92
CA GLU A 151 2.17 6.92 -6.43
C GLU A 151 2.82 6.25 -5.22
N CYS A 152 2.02 5.70 -4.30
CA CYS A 152 2.53 4.95 -3.18
C CYS A 152 3.32 3.69 -3.61
N ALA A 153 2.78 2.90 -4.54
CA ALA A 153 3.47 1.72 -5.05
C ALA A 153 4.75 2.11 -5.79
N SER A 154 4.73 3.20 -6.56
CA SER A 154 5.89 3.75 -7.28
C SER A 154 7.00 4.17 -6.32
N LEU A 155 6.64 4.87 -5.23
CA LEU A 155 7.58 5.24 -4.17
C LEU A 155 8.24 4.02 -3.54
N PHE A 156 7.47 3.02 -3.10
CA PHE A 156 8.07 1.84 -2.46
C PHE A 156 8.90 0.99 -3.43
N ARG A 157 8.48 0.92 -4.71
CA ARG A 157 9.23 0.21 -5.76
C ARG A 157 10.57 0.88 -6.08
N SER A 158 10.65 2.21 -6.02
CA SER A 158 11.93 2.90 -6.25
C SER A 158 12.98 2.58 -5.17
N PHE A 159 12.54 2.28 -3.94
CA PHE A 159 13.40 1.74 -2.88
C PHE A 159 13.68 0.22 -3.01
N GLY A 160 13.28 -0.41 -4.12
CA GLY A 160 13.48 -1.84 -4.34
C GLY A 160 12.52 -2.75 -3.56
N LEU A 161 11.47 -2.20 -2.94
CA LEU A 161 10.44 -3.01 -2.29
C LEU A 161 9.42 -3.52 -3.29
N ARG A 162 8.95 -4.76 -3.07
CA ARG A 162 7.82 -5.29 -3.85
C ARG A 162 6.51 -4.70 -3.35
N ALA A 163 5.92 -3.83 -4.16
CA ALA A 163 4.57 -3.33 -3.98
C ALA A 163 3.67 -3.73 -5.17
N ARG A 164 2.40 -4.06 -4.89
CA ARG A 164 1.39 -4.39 -5.91
C ARG A 164 0.11 -3.62 -5.61
N VAL A 165 -0.46 -3.00 -6.64
CA VAL A 165 -1.79 -2.41 -6.60
C VAL A 165 -2.79 -3.49 -7.02
N VAL A 166 -3.86 -3.64 -6.25
CA VAL A 166 -4.97 -4.54 -6.57
C VAL A 166 -6.22 -3.67 -6.66
N ASP A 167 -6.88 -3.68 -7.80
CA ASP A 167 -8.11 -2.94 -8.04
C ASP A 167 -9.32 -3.88 -7.86
N PHE A 168 -10.33 -3.40 -7.14
CA PHE A 168 -11.59 -4.09 -6.89
C PHE A 168 -12.74 -3.39 -7.62
N GLY A 169 -12.47 -2.97 -8.86
CA GLY A 169 -13.45 -2.38 -9.76
C GLY A 169 -14.52 -3.37 -10.25
N PRO A 170 -15.59 -2.86 -10.86
CA PRO A 170 -16.62 -3.70 -11.46
C PRO A 170 -16.01 -4.49 -12.64
N LYS A 171 -16.54 -5.70 -12.93
CA LYS A 171 -15.97 -6.62 -13.93
C LYS A 171 -15.90 -6.00 -15.32
N GLU A 172 -16.81 -5.07 -15.62
CA GLU A 172 -16.88 -4.33 -16.87
C GLU A 172 -15.65 -3.44 -17.10
N SER A 173 -14.97 -3.03 -16.03
CA SER A 173 -13.72 -2.26 -16.09
C SER A 173 -12.50 -3.15 -16.37
N GLU A 174 -12.63 -4.48 -16.35
CA GLU A 174 -11.52 -5.40 -16.59
C GLU A 174 -10.86 -5.18 -17.96
N LEU A 175 -11.69 -4.85 -18.96
CA LEU A 175 -11.26 -4.56 -20.33
C LEU A 175 -10.41 -3.28 -20.46
N LEU A 176 -10.47 -2.40 -19.46
CA LEU A 176 -9.70 -1.15 -19.43
C LEU A 176 -8.33 -1.33 -18.76
N TYR A 177 -8.09 -2.46 -18.08
CA TYR A 177 -6.78 -2.75 -17.54
C TYR A 177 -5.87 -3.24 -18.67
N LEU A 178 -4.85 -2.44 -18.99
CA LEU A 178 -3.73 -2.89 -19.81
C LEU A 178 -3.14 -4.14 -19.14
N SER A 179 -3.23 -5.28 -19.83
CA SER A 179 -2.68 -6.54 -19.32
C SER A 179 -1.19 -6.36 -19.09
N VAL A 180 -0.78 -6.22 -17.82
CA VAL A 180 0.63 -6.21 -17.45
C VAL A 180 1.22 -7.57 -17.87
N PRO A 181 2.40 -7.64 -18.49
CA PRO A 181 3.05 -8.90 -18.80
C PRO A 181 3.11 -9.80 -17.56
N GLY A 182 2.42 -10.96 -17.62
CA GLY A 182 2.19 -11.86 -16.48
C GLY A 182 0.72 -11.96 -16.02
N SER A 183 -0.21 -11.20 -16.62
CA SER A 183 -1.65 -11.27 -16.36
C SER A 183 -2.40 -12.31 -17.21
N THR A 184 -1.75 -12.97 -18.17
CA THR A 184 -2.38 -14.02 -18.96
C THR A 184 -2.29 -15.36 -18.23
N LEU A 185 -3.45 -15.96 -18.02
CA LEU A 185 -3.59 -17.35 -17.61
C LEU A 185 -3.00 -18.25 -18.72
N GLY A 186 -1.72 -18.61 -18.59
CA GLY A 186 -1.07 -19.65 -19.39
C GLY A 186 -0.20 -19.18 -20.56
N GLN A 187 1.12 -19.20 -20.38
CA GLN A 187 2.08 -20.02 -21.15
C GLN A 187 3.47 -19.94 -20.47
N PRO A 188 4.29 -21.01 -20.51
CA PRO A 188 5.55 -21.05 -19.77
C PRO A 188 6.66 -20.33 -20.55
N VAL A 189 7.06 -19.14 -20.08
CA VAL A 189 8.25 -18.46 -20.59
C VAL A 189 9.48 -18.95 -19.82
N LYS A 190 10.49 -19.42 -20.57
CA LYS A 190 11.77 -19.90 -20.04
C LYS A 190 12.42 -18.86 -19.12
N GLN A 191 12.74 -19.28 -17.89
CA GLN A 191 13.40 -18.47 -16.88
C GLN A 191 14.76 -17.94 -17.38
N ARG A 192 14.97 -16.62 -17.28
CA ARG A 192 16.31 -16.05 -17.15
C ARG A 192 16.60 -15.90 -15.66
N ASN A 193 17.81 -16.33 -15.27
CA ASN A 193 18.28 -16.40 -13.89
C ASN A 193 18.41 -15.00 -13.27
N ALA A 194 17.33 -14.50 -12.68
CA ALA A 194 17.37 -13.47 -11.65
C ALA A 194 16.93 -14.13 -10.35
N VAL A 195 17.65 -13.86 -9.25
CA VAL A 195 17.38 -14.42 -7.92
C VAL A 195 15.92 -14.13 -7.54
N ARG A 196 15.07 -15.16 -7.63
CA ARG A 196 13.64 -15.06 -7.39
C ARG A 196 13.41 -15.03 -5.89
N VAL A 197 13.35 -13.85 -5.30
CA VAL A 197 12.92 -13.66 -3.91
C VAL A 197 11.41 -13.94 -3.85
N SER A 198 11.05 -15.18 -3.50
CA SER A 198 9.64 -15.58 -3.31
C SER A 198 9.08 -14.91 -2.06
N GLY A 199 7.93 -14.26 -2.21
CA GLY A 199 7.20 -13.60 -1.13
C GLY A 199 5.97 -14.37 -0.74
N PRO A 200 5.43 -14.11 0.46
CA PRO A 200 4.20 -14.76 0.93
C PRO A 200 3.00 -14.54 -0.01
N MET A 201 3.06 -13.52 -0.86
CA MET A 201 2.02 -13.16 -1.84
C MET A 201 2.03 -13.97 -3.13
N ASP A 202 3.14 -14.62 -3.49
CA ASP A 202 3.28 -15.21 -4.82
C ASP A 202 2.34 -16.43 -5.02
N LYS A 203 1.90 -17.07 -3.93
CA LYS A 203 0.99 -18.24 -3.96
C LYS A 203 -0.48 -17.92 -4.23
N TYR A 204 -0.93 -16.69 -3.96
CA TYR A 204 -2.33 -16.30 -4.16
C TYR A 204 -2.59 -15.77 -5.57
N VAL A 205 -1.52 -15.55 -6.34
CA VAL A 205 -1.57 -15.12 -7.75
C VAL A 205 -1.83 -16.31 -8.67
N HIS A 206 -1.50 -17.53 -8.24
CA HIS A 206 -1.61 -18.76 -9.02
C HIS A 206 -2.55 -19.71 -8.27
N ARG A 207 -3.86 -19.46 -8.31
CA ARG A 207 -4.81 -20.44 -7.77
C ARG A 207 -4.80 -21.67 -8.66
N GLN A 208 -4.36 -22.76 -8.05
CA GLN A 208 -4.31 -24.13 -8.55
C GLN A 208 -5.57 -24.54 -9.32
N GLN A 209 -5.36 -25.01 -10.55
CA GLN A 209 -6.20 -26.05 -11.11
C GLN A 209 -5.98 -27.32 -10.30
N GLY A 210 -7.09 -27.92 -9.83
CA GLY A 210 -7.16 -29.32 -9.40
C GLY A 210 -6.80 -29.61 -7.94
N LEU A 211 -7.81 -29.65 -7.06
CA LEU A 211 -8.07 -30.86 -6.26
C LEU A 211 -9.48 -30.82 -5.67
N ASN A 212 -10.17 -31.96 -5.81
CA ASN A 212 -11.53 -32.21 -5.38
C ASN A 212 -11.65 -32.43 -3.85
N LYS A 213 -12.82 -32.01 -3.34
CA LYS A 213 -13.54 -32.46 -2.13
C LYS A 213 -13.10 -31.98 -0.73
N GLY A 214 -14.11 -31.43 -0.02
CA GLY A 214 -14.15 -31.24 1.42
C GLY A 214 -15.17 -30.17 1.84
N ARG A 215 -16.47 -30.45 1.69
CA ARG A 215 -17.57 -29.58 2.15
C ARG A 215 -17.53 -29.45 3.68
N HIS A 216 -17.35 -28.23 4.19
CA HIS A 216 -17.90 -27.84 5.50
C HIS A 216 -18.67 -26.53 5.30
N PHE A 217 -19.98 -26.66 5.12
CA PHE A 217 -20.92 -25.54 5.14
C PHE A 217 -21.21 -25.20 6.61
N CYS A 218 -20.87 -23.97 7.02
CA CYS A 218 -21.46 -23.37 8.21
C CYS A 218 -22.89 -22.93 7.86
N HIS A 219 -23.88 -23.57 8.48
CA HIS A 219 -25.29 -23.19 8.39
C HIS A 219 -25.52 -21.88 9.16
N SER A 220 -25.91 -20.81 8.46
CA SER A 220 -26.65 -19.72 9.08
C SER A 220 -28.14 -19.91 8.76
N LEU A 221 -28.91 -20.27 9.79
CA LEU A 221 -30.36 -20.24 9.77
C LEU A 221 -30.81 -18.77 9.66
N HIS A 222 -31.46 -18.42 8.56
CA HIS A 222 -32.46 -17.36 8.54
C HIS A 222 -33.67 -17.84 7.75
N ASN A 223 -34.74 -18.12 8.49
CA ASN A 223 -36.05 -18.42 7.95
C ASN A 223 -36.77 -17.07 7.74
N GLY A 224 -37.14 -16.77 6.50
CA GLY A 224 -37.81 -15.52 6.13
C GLY A 224 -37.91 -15.36 4.61
N LYS A 225 -38.95 -15.97 4.03
CA LYS A 225 -39.36 -15.74 2.64
C LYS A 225 -39.89 -14.31 2.48
N SER A 226 -39.36 -13.55 1.51
CA SER A 226 -40.14 -12.78 0.52
C SER A 226 -39.21 -11.93 -0.37
N ASP A 227 -39.14 -12.34 -1.64
CA ASP A 227 -39.10 -11.58 -2.90
C ASP A 227 -38.09 -10.45 -3.20
N ASN A 228 -37.33 -10.72 -4.27
CA ASN A 228 -36.97 -9.87 -5.42
C ASN A 228 -36.58 -8.40 -5.16
N SER A 229 -35.27 -8.12 -5.23
CA SER A 229 -34.68 -7.36 -6.35
C SER A 229 -33.21 -6.96 -6.11
N LYS A 230 -32.46 -6.98 -7.22
CA LYS A 230 -31.19 -6.28 -7.51
C LYS A 230 -29.90 -6.83 -6.90
N GLY A 231 -28.96 -7.14 -7.79
CA GLY A 231 -27.66 -7.74 -7.53
C GLY A 231 -26.92 -7.08 -6.38
N LYS A 232 -26.69 -7.85 -5.33
CA LYS A 232 -25.73 -7.49 -4.29
C LYS A 232 -24.36 -7.51 -4.94
N SER A 233 -23.69 -6.36 -4.94
CA SER A 233 -22.35 -6.22 -5.48
C SER A 233 -21.42 -7.25 -4.83
N GLU A 234 -20.86 -8.15 -5.64
CA GLU A 234 -19.87 -9.15 -5.18
C GLU A 234 -18.57 -8.47 -4.72
N GLY A 235 -18.33 -7.21 -5.11
CA GLY A 235 -17.10 -6.45 -4.87
C GLY A 235 -16.66 -6.33 -3.40
N PRO A 236 -17.52 -5.85 -2.47
CA PRO A 236 -17.17 -5.76 -1.05
C PRO A 236 -16.78 -7.11 -0.44
N GLN A 237 -17.45 -8.21 -0.81
CA GLN A 237 -17.13 -9.53 -0.27
C GLN A 237 -15.77 -10.02 -0.79
N VAL A 238 -15.47 -9.81 -2.09
CA VAL A 238 -14.17 -10.16 -2.68
C VAL A 238 -13.03 -9.42 -1.99
N LEU A 239 -13.22 -8.13 -1.68
CA LEU A 239 -12.24 -7.36 -0.92
C LEU A 239 -12.02 -7.94 0.48
N ILE A 240 -13.10 -8.21 1.22
CA ILE A 240 -13.02 -8.78 2.58
C ILE A 240 -12.31 -10.14 2.56
N ASP A 241 -12.69 -11.02 1.65
CA ASP A 241 -12.07 -12.34 1.50
C ASP A 241 -10.59 -12.21 1.15
N TRP A 242 -10.23 -11.25 0.30
CA TRP A 242 -8.84 -11.02 -0.09
C TRP A 242 -7.99 -10.54 1.10
N VAL A 243 -8.50 -9.57 1.87
CA VAL A 243 -7.84 -9.07 3.09
C VAL A 243 -7.72 -10.17 4.14
N TRP A 244 -8.79 -10.94 4.35
CA TRP A 244 -8.77 -12.09 5.26
C TRP A 244 -7.69 -13.08 4.88
N ASN A 245 -7.63 -13.49 3.60
CA ASN A 245 -6.62 -14.42 3.09
C ASN A 245 -5.20 -13.85 3.18
N TYR A 246 -5.05 -12.53 3.04
CA TYR A 246 -3.76 -11.87 3.23
C TYR A 246 -3.28 -11.99 4.67
N PHE A 247 -4.13 -11.72 5.65
CA PHE A 247 -3.72 -11.76 7.06
C PHE A 247 -3.68 -13.18 7.65
N SER A 248 -4.56 -14.09 7.23
CA SER A 248 -4.75 -15.44 7.80
C SER A 248 -3.79 -16.54 7.31
N ASP A 249 -2.68 -16.18 6.66
CA ASP A 249 -1.80 -17.16 6.02
C ASP A 249 -1.20 -18.20 7.00
N LYS A 250 -0.97 -19.42 6.50
CA LYS A 250 -0.67 -20.70 7.17
C LYS A 250 0.54 -20.73 8.13
N GLY A 251 1.31 -19.65 8.23
CA GLY A 251 2.39 -19.50 9.21
C GLY A 251 1.90 -19.00 10.57
N LEU A 252 0.66 -18.52 10.66
CA LEU A 252 0.01 -18.21 11.93
C LEU A 252 -0.40 -19.53 12.59
N THR A 253 0.50 -20.09 13.40
CA THR A 253 0.10 -21.05 14.42
C THR A 253 -0.80 -20.30 15.39
N ILE A 254 -2.12 -20.44 15.22
CA ILE A 254 -3.11 -20.14 16.26
C ILE A 254 -2.89 -21.18 17.36
N SER A 255 -1.80 -21.01 18.12
CA SER A 255 -1.45 -21.86 19.24
C SER A 255 -1.90 -21.15 20.50
N GLY A 256 -3.05 -21.55 21.02
CA GLY A 256 -3.58 -21.10 22.29
C GLY A 256 -4.94 -20.43 22.18
N SER A 257 -5.65 -20.41 23.31
CA SER A 257 -7.02 -19.93 23.53
C SER A 257 -7.27 -18.44 23.23
N SER A 258 -6.34 -17.72 22.59
CA SER A 258 -6.54 -16.30 22.27
C SER A 258 -7.19 -16.14 20.90
N GLN A 259 -8.32 -15.45 20.88
CA GLN A 259 -9.08 -15.14 19.67
C GLN A 259 -8.53 -13.91 18.92
N VAL A 260 -7.51 -13.24 19.46
CA VAL A 260 -6.86 -12.06 18.86
C VAL A 260 -5.42 -12.40 18.50
N VAL A 261 -5.10 -12.31 17.21
CA VAL A 261 -3.79 -12.65 16.65
C VAL A 261 -3.13 -11.40 16.09
N VAL A 262 -1.84 -11.19 16.36
CA VAL A 262 -1.05 -10.12 15.73
C VAL A 262 -0.22 -10.73 14.61
N SER A 263 -0.29 -10.14 13.42
CA SER A 263 0.41 -10.59 12.22
C SER A 263 1.60 -9.69 11.92
N ASP A 264 2.75 -10.25 11.55
CA ASP A 264 3.92 -9.48 11.09
C ASP A 264 3.72 -8.85 9.69
N ARG A 265 2.48 -8.84 9.18
CA ARG A 265 2.12 -8.29 7.89
C ARG A 265 1.82 -6.82 7.98
N ALA A 266 2.37 -6.11 7.01
CA ALA A 266 2.09 -4.71 6.80
C ALA A 266 0.64 -4.52 6.37
N GLU A 267 0.05 -3.43 6.84
CA GLU A 267 -1.26 -2.99 6.38
C GLU A 267 -1.26 -2.79 4.87
N GLN A 268 -2.37 -3.17 4.23
CA GLN A 268 -2.55 -2.95 2.82
C GLN A 268 -3.26 -1.63 2.61
N LEU A 269 -2.70 -0.80 1.74
CA LEU A 269 -3.32 0.46 1.39
C LEU A 269 -4.50 0.20 0.46
N LEU A 270 -5.68 0.10 1.05
CA LEU A 270 -6.94 -0.04 0.34
C LEU A 270 -7.50 1.34 0.03
N TRP A 271 -7.37 1.74 -1.23
CA TRP A 271 -7.99 2.95 -1.75
C TRP A 271 -9.21 2.56 -2.57
N LYS A 272 -10.38 3.14 -2.28
CA LYS A 272 -11.46 3.15 -3.27
C LYS A 272 -11.10 4.16 -4.34
N GLY A 273 -10.98 3.69 -5.59
CA GLY A 273 -10.85 4.52 -6.79
C GLY A 273 -12.06 5.46 -6.99
N PRO A 274 -12.08 6.27 -8.07
CA PRO A 274 -12.96 7.42 -8.23
C PRO A 274 -14.40 7.02 -8.58
N LEU A 275 -15.09 6.37 -7.65
CA LEU A 275 -16.55 6.32 -7.64
C LEU A 275 -17.05 7.53 -6.85
N LYS A 276 -17.31 8.58 -7.63
CA LYS A 276 -18.09 9.75 -7.25
C LYS A 276 -19.52 9.31 -6.91
N GLN A 277 -19.72 8.66 -5.76
CA GLN A 277 -20.96 8.67 -4.98
C GLN A 277 -20.78 7.91 -3.66
N LEU A 278 -20.94 8.69 -2.59
CA LEU A 278 -21.41 8.31 -1.26
C LEU A 278 -20.50 7.44 -0.37
N TRP A 279 -19.28 7.91 -0.12
CA TRP A 279 -18.72 7.95 1.24
C TRP A 279 -17.93 9.26 1.36
N ASP A 280 -18.32 10.09 2.32
CA ASP A 280 -17.84 11.46 2.49
C ASP A 280 -16.34 11.48 2.83
N GLY A 281 -15.50 11.58 1.80
CA GLY A 281 -14.17 12.22 1.82
C GLY A 281 -13.20 11.88 2.95
N ARG A 282 -13.31 10.73 3.60
CA ARG A 282 -12.48 10.33 4.75
C ARG A 282 -12.00 8.90 4.59
N SER A 283 -10.70 8.75 4.39
CA SER A 283 -9.96 7.57 4.83
C SER A 283 -9.54 7.83 6.29
N LEU A 284 -9.83 6.86 7.17
CA LEU A 284 -9.43 6.86 8.58
C LEU A 284 -7.93 7.12 8.75
#